data_AF-A0A7X7YXQ5-F1
#
_entry.id   AF-A0A7X7YXQ5-F1
#
_cell.length_a   1.000
_cell.length_b   1.000
_cell.length_c   1.000
_cell.angle_alpha   90.00
_cell.angle_beta   90.00
_cell.angle_gamma   90.00
#
_symmetry.space_group_name_H-M   'P 1'
#
loop_
_entity.id
_entity.type
_entity.pdbx_description
1 polymer ?
#
loop_
_entity_poly.entity_id
_entity_poly.type
_entity_poly.pdbx_seq_one_letter_code
_entity_poly.pdbx_strand_id
1 'polypeptide(L)'
;MIRRGLLTFVVVSVAAGAASFYLGRTGAADRAAGQDPVAVSWLHGAPAGVVEAERQFDVQTRQMMDAVRAEQRALSSMLADANAQGEQILDQANRVVESYATVLRTVGRHLTQLQDSLSQSQMRSLLQSCAGSVRGQVQRRYRWRGGASEGTRGRGYMGGRGPDDSRGWGGPGFGRQYRGGSEAQRGFVGKLRLTEEQAAWIGQQDPDFDGQVATLRGRLSQVHADLAANLETSRIDGEAFLTQLEDLIQAYSALELRVTQHLVLLRPQLSQEQRNLLSSLCGASGGL
;
A
#
# COMPACT_ATOMS: atom_id res chain seq x y z
N MET A 1 -26.88 16.40 -1.82
CA MET A 1 -25.82 16.39 -0.78
C MET A 1 -24.75 15.39 -1.19
N ILE A 2 -23.70 15.87 -1.85
CA ILE A 2 -22.65 15.04 -2.45
C ILE A 2 -21.63 14.72 -1.34
N ARG A 3 -21.55 13.46 -0.92
CA ARG A 3 -20.55 12.96 0.05
C ARG A 3 -19.17 13.00 -0.61
N ARG A 4 -18.51 14.17 -0.54
CA ARG A 4 -17.10 14.37 -0.90
C ARG A 4 -16.22 13.69 0.15
N GLY A 5 -15.44 12.70 -0.26
CA GLY A 5 -14.40 12.14 0.59
C GLY A 5 -14.02 10.74 0.20
N LEU A 6 -12.87 10.59 -0.47
CA LEU A 6 -11.76 9.74 -0.01
C LEU A 6 -10.63 9.84 -1.03
N LEU A 7 -9.57 10.58 -0.70
CA LEU A 7 -8.33 10.57 -1.46
C LEU A 7 -7.17 10.33 -0.50
N THR A 8 -6.93 9.04 -0.27
CA THR A 8 -5.81 8.54 0.50
C THR A 8 -4.70 8.17 -0.49
N PHE A 9 -3.54 8.81 -0.32
CA PHE A 9 -2.35 8.69 -1.15
C PHE A 9 -2.02 7.24 -1.53
N VAL A 10 -2.08 6.99 -2.84
CA VAL A 10 -1.77 5.69 -3.47
C VAL A 10 -0.24 5.55 -3.59
N VAL A 11 0.45 6.67 -3.84
CA VAL A 11 1.90 6.78 -4.13
C VAL A 11 2.77 6.02 -3.14
N VAL A 12 2.46 6.12 -1.85
CA VAL A 12 3.34 5.57 -0.81
C VAL A 12 2.83 4.28 -0.20
N SER A 13 1.59 3.92 -0.50
CA SER A 13 0.99 2.74 0.11
C SER A 13 1.54 1.47 -0.54
N VAL A 14 1.57 1.37 -1.87
CA VAL A 14 2.02 0.17 -2.63
C VAL A 14 3.53 -0.04 -2.56
N ALA A 15 4.30 1.05 -2.45
CA ALA A 15 5.71 1.04 -2.09
C ALA A 15 5.98 0.20 -0.85
N ALA A 16 5.18 0.43 0.20
CA ALA A 16 5.22 -0.34 1.43
C ALA A 16 4.82 -1.80 1.22
N GLY A 17 4.50 -2.28 0.01
CA GLY A 17 4.10 -3.65 -0.31
C GLY A 17 5.17 -4.59 -0.73
N ALA A 18 5.77 -4.29 -1.88
CA ALA A 18 7.05 -4.86 -2.22
C ALA A 18 8.03 -4.61 -1.06
N ALA A 19 8.04 -3.40 -0.48
CA ALA A 19 8.86 -3.10 0.69
C ALA A 19 8.37 -3.73 2.00
N SER A 20 7.09 -4.05 2.25
CA SER A 20 6.73 -4.81 3.49
C SER A 20 6.95 -6.30 3.37
N PHE A 21 6.89 -6.84 2.15
CA PHE A 21 7.38 -8.19 1.87
C PHE A 21 8.89 -8.24 2.12
N TYR A 22 9.64 -7.23 1.64
CA TYR A 22 11.07 -7.07 1.87
C TYR A 22 11.47 -6.74 3.32
N LEU A 23 10.87 -5.71 3.94
CA LEU A 23 11.14 -5.25 5.31
C LEU A 23 10.52 -6.16 6.37
N GLY A 24 9.44 -6.88 6.05
CA GLY A 24 8.95 -7.96 6.90
C GLY A 24 9.89 -9.15 6.90
N ARG A 25 10.58 -9.38 5.77
CA ARG A 25 11.60 -10.42 5.58
C ARG A 25 12.97 -10.03 6.16
N THR A 26 13.41 -8.78 6.04
CA THR A 26 14.71 -8.30 6.55
C THR A 26 14.63 -7.67 7.94
N GLY A 27 13.56 -6.95 8.27
CA GLY A 27 13.37 -6.31 9.57
C GLY A 27 13.05 -7.30 10.70
N ALA A 28 12.53 -8.49 10.36
CA ALA A 28 12.50 -9.61 11.30
C ALA A 28 13.91 -10.15 11.60
N ALA A 29 14.84 -10.07 10.65
CA ALA A 29 16.24 -10.47 10.84
C ALA A 29 17.03 -9.42 11.66
N ASP A 30 16.82 -8.13 11.42
CA ASP A 30 17.52 -7.06 12.16
C ASP A 30 16.99 -6.86 13.59
N ARG A 31 15.67 -7.00 13.83
CA ARG A 31 15.13 -6.99 15.21
C ARG A 31 15.50 -8.24 16.00
N ALA A 32 15.87 -9.32 15.32
CA ALA A 32 16.37 -10.55 15.90
C ALA A 32 17.90 -10.55 16.10
N ALA A 33 18.60 -9.42 15.91
CA ALA A 33 20.04 -9.32 16.16
C ALA A 33 20.47 -9.59 17.63
N GLY A 34 19.51 -9.85 18.54
CA GLY A 34 19.76 -10.33 19.91
C GLY A 34 19.33 -11.77 20.21
N GLN A 35 18.60 -12.45 19.30
CA GLN A 35 18.11 -13.83 19.47
C GLN A 35 18.11 -14.50 18.11
N ASP A 36 18.85 -15.61 17.97
CA ASP A 36 19.05 -16.43 16.77
C ASP A 36 18.26 -15.96 15.53
N PRO A 37 18.94 -15.52 14.45
CA PRO A 37 18.26 -15.07 13.25
C PRO A 37 17.33 -16.20 12.82
N VAL A 38 16.02 -15.99 12.96
CA VAL A 38 15.01 -16.93 12.51
C VAL A 38 15.21 -17.03 11.02
N ALA A 39 16.01 -18.02 10.62
CA ALA A 39 16.33 -18.30 9.24
C ALA A 39 15.00 -18.38 8.52
N VAL A 40 14.86 -17.58 7.47
CA VAL A 40 13.63 -17.52 6.68
C VAL A 40 13.21 -18.96 6.39
N SER A 41 12.07 -19.40 6.93
CA SER A 41 11.77 -20.82 7.10
C SER A 41 11.78 -21.61 5.78
N TRP A 42 11.53 -20.95 4.65
CA TRP A 42 11.57 -21.55 3.32
C TRP A 42 12.98 -21.76 2.76
N LEU A 43 14.00 -21.06 3.26
CA LEU A 43 15.41 -21.24 2.86
C LEU A 43 16.10 -22.38 3.63
N HIS A 44 15.48 -22.92 4.68
CA HIS A 44 16.07 -24.01 5.44
C HIS A 44 16.27 -25.24 4.56
N GLY A 45 17.51 -25.72 4.45
CA GLY A 45 17.89 -26.84 3.59
C GLY A 45 17.88 -26.54 2.09
N ALA A 46 17.78 -25.27 1.66
CA ALA A 46 17.88 -24.91 0.25
C ALA A 46 19.32 -25.10 -0.29
N PRO A 47 19.51 -25.39 -1.59
CA PRO A 47 20.83 -25.47 -2.19
C PRO A 47 21.64 -24.19 -1.99
N ALA A 48 22.97 -24.30 -1.80
CA ALA A 48 23.84 -23.14 -1.57
C ALA A 48 23.72 -22.07 -2.68
N GLY A 49 23.54 -22.49 -3.93
CA GLY A 49 23.33 -21.58 -5.05
C GLY A 49 22.04 -20.75 -4.93
N VAL A 50 20.97 -21.32 -4.37
CA VAL A 50 19.70 -20.59 -4.12
C VAL A 50 19.86 -19.57 -3.00
N VAL A 51 20.55 -19.95 -1.93
CA VAL A 51 20.84 -19.04 -0.81
C VAL A 51 21.68 -17.84 -1.28
N GLU A 52 22.68 -18.08 -2.13
CA GLU A 52 23.50 -17.02 -2.70
C GLU A 52 22.73 -16.14 -3.69
N ALA A 53 21.93 -16.72 -4.57
CA ALA A 53 21.06 -15.98 -5.47
C ALA A 53 20.09 -15.06 -4.71
N GLU A 54 19.53 -15.54 -3.60
CA GLU A 54 18.66 -14.73 -2.73
C GLU A 54 19.41 -13.55 -2.10
N ARG A 55 20.64 -13.75 -1.63
CA ARG A 55 21.46 -12.67 -1.08
C ARG A 55 21.76 -11.59 -2.12
N GLN A 56 22.09 -12.00 -3.34
CA GLN A 56 22.36 -11.07 -4.44
C GLN A 56 21.10 -10.28 -4.81
N PHE A 57 19.95 -10.97 -4.91
CA PHE A 57 18.65 -10.34 -5.13
C PHE A 57 18.28 -9.35 -4.01
N ASP A 58 18.56 -9.68 -2.75
CA ASP A 58 18.33 -8.80 -1.61
C ASP A 58 19.16 -7.50 -1.73
N VAL A 59 20.44 -7.61 -2.10
CA VAL A 59 21.31 -6.44 -2.33
C VAL A 59 20.81 -5.61 -3.52
N GLN A 60 20.51 -6.25 -4.64
CA GLN A 60 20.02 -5.59 -5.85
C GLN A 60 18.72 -4.82 -5.58
N THR A 61 17.78 -5.42 -4.86
CA THR A 61 16.50 -4.78 -4.61
C THR A 61 16.58 -3.64 -3.60
N ARG A 62 17.48 -3.70 -2.62
CA ARG A 62 17.79 -2.54 -1.77
C ARG A 62 18.26 -1.35 -2.60
N GLN A 63 19.19 -1.57 -3.53
CA GLN A 63 19.68 -0.52 -4.42
C GLN A 63 18.56 0.08 -5.29
N MET A 64 17.70 -0.77 -5.87
CA MET A 64 16.55 -0.29 -6.66
C MET A 64 15.55 0.49 -5.78
N MET A 65 15.29 0.04 -4.56
CA MET A 65 14.41 0.76 -3.62
C MET A 65 14.99 2.10 -3.18
N ASP A 66 16.32 2.21 -3.06
CA ASP A 66 16.98 3.48 -2.78
C ASP A 66 16.87 4.46 -3.94
N ALA A 67 16.96 3.97 -5.19
CA ALA A 67 16.69 4.76 -6.38
C ALA A 67 15.23 5.26 -6.41
N VAL A 68 14.28 4.38 -6.15
CA VAL A 68 12.86 4.73 -6.01
C VAL A 68 12.65 5.83 -4.95
N ARG A 69 13.28 5.71 -3.78
CA ARG A 69 13.21 6.72 -2.71
C ARG A 69 13.85 8.04 -3.13
N ALA A 70 14.88 8.03 -3.96
CA ALA A 70 15.47 9.24 -4.51
C ALA A 70 14.49 9.94 -5.47
N GLU A 71 13.87 9.20 -6.38
CA GLU A 71 12.87 9.74 -7.31
C GLU A 71 11.63 10.29 -6.57
N GLN A 72 11.18 9.61 -5.51
CA GLN A 72 10.09 10.10 -4.66
C GLN A 72 10.45 11.39 -3.91
N ARG A 73 11.68 11.50 -3.39
CA ARG A 73 12.16 12.73 -2.74
C ARG A 73 12.23 13.89 -3.74
N ALA A 74 12.70 13.64 -4.96
CA ALA A 74 12.70 14.63 -6.03
C ALA A 74 11.27 15.10 -6.36
N LEU A 75 10.32 14.17 -6.55
CA LEU A 75 8.91 14.51 -6.77
C LEU A 75 8.33 15.35 -5.62
N SER A 76 8.59 14.94 -4.38
CA SER A 76 8.15 15.66 -3.18
C SER A 76 8.69 17.09 -3.14
N SER A 77 9.97 17.28 -3.52
CA SER A 77 10.60 18.61 -3.60
C SER A 77 9.93 19.48 -4.66
N MET A 78 9.66 18.93 -5.85
CA MET A 78 9.00 19.65 -6.95
C MET A 78 7.56 20.06 -6.60
N LEU A 79 6.83 19.22 -5.86
CA LEU A 79 5.50 19.58 -5.37
C LEU A 79 5.54 20.80 -4.44
N ALA A 80 6.59 20.95 -3.63
CA ALA A 80 6.77 22.10 -2.72
C ALA A 80 7.20 23.40 -3.46
N ASP A 81 8.07 23.29 -4.45
CA ASP A 81 8.73 24.43 -5.13
C ASP A 81 7.81 25.14 -6.13
N ALA A 82 7.31 26.34 -5.81
CA ALA A 82 6.40 27.15 -6.63
C ALA A 82 6.74 27.17 -8.13
N ASN A 83 8.04 27.19 -8.45
CA ASN A 83 8.55 27.37 -9.80
C ASN A 83 8.55 26.09 -10.64
N ALA A 84 8.38 24.92 -10.03
CA ALA A 84 8.27 23.66 -10.75
C ALA A 84 7.04 23.64 -11.66
N GLN A 85 7.26 23.40 -12.95
CA GLN A 85 6.20 23.35 -13.94
C GLN A 85 5.41 22.05 -13.86
N GLY A 86 4.15 22.08 -14.29
CA GLY A 86 3.27 20.90 -14.26
C GLY A 86 3.82 19.72 -15.05
N GLU A 87 4.39 19.97 -16.24
CA GLU A 87 5.00 18.95 -17.09
C GLU A 87 6.19 18.27 -16.38
N GLN A 88 7.07 19.06 -15.75
CA GLN A 88 8.20 18.52 -15.00
C GLN A 88 7.74 17.61 -13.85
N ILE A 89 6.67 17.97 -13.14
CA ILE A 89 6.09 17.16 -12.06
C ILE A 89 5.55 15.83 -12.62
N LEU A 90 4.87 15.86 -13.77
CA LEU A 90 4.36 14.66 -14.42
C LEU A 90 5.47 13.74 -14.91
N ASP A 91 6.53 14.29 -15.53
CA ASP A 91 7.71 13.53 -15.94
C ASP A 91 8.39 12.87 -14.75
N GLN A 92 8.52 13.60 -13.64
CA GLN A 92 9.08 13.05 -12.41
C GLN A 92 8.19 11.94 -11.82
N ALA A 93 6.86 12.07 -11.90
CA ALA A 93 5.95 11.02 -11.46
C ALA A 93 6.05 9.76 -12.36
N ASN A 94 6.21 9.94 -13.68
CA ASN A 94 6.50 8.83 -14.59
C ASN A 94 7.78 8.10 -14.19
N ARG A 95 8.88 8.82 -13.90
CA ARG A 95 10.14 8.22 -13.42
C ARG A 95 9.97 7.39 -12.14
N VAL A 96 9.17 7.89 -11.19
CA VAL A 96 8.85 7.14 -9.95
C VAL A 96 8.11 5.85 -10.30
N VAL A 97 7.08 5.92 -11.13
CA VAL A 97 6.27 4.77 -11.56
C VAL A 97 7.12 3.73 -12.30
N GLU A 98 7.98 4.15 -13.21
CA GLU A 98 8.89 3.27 -13.96
C GLU A 98 9.91 2.57 -13.05
N SER A 99 10.45 3.31 -12.06
CA SER A 99 11.36 2.75 -11.06
C SER A 99 10.68 1.67 -10.23
N TYR A 100 9.43 1.89 -9.82
CA TYR A 100 8.62 0.87 -9.15
C TYR A 100 8.33 -0.35 -10.03
N ALA A 101 7.96 -0.11 -11.30
CA ALA A 101 7.71 -1.18 -12.25
C ALA A 101 8.95 -2.07 -12.41
N THR A 102 10.14 -1.47 -12.45
CA THR A 102 11.43 -2.18 -12.52
C THR A 102 11.65 -3.08 -11.30
N VAL A 103 11.35 -2.59 -10.09
CA VAL A 103 11.40 -3.41 -8.86
C VAL A 103 10.43 -4.59 -8.98
N LEU A 104 9.16 -4.34 -9.30
CA LEU A 104 8.13 -5.39 -9.38
C LEU A 104 8.46 -6.46 -10.42
N ARG A 105 8.95 -6.08 -11.61
CA ARG A 105 9.40 -7.02 -12.64
C ARG A 105 10.59 -7.87 -12.19
N THR A 106 11.51 -7.28 -11.44
CA THR A 106 12.68 -7.99 -10.93
C THR A 106 12.27 -9.00 -9.86
N VAL A 107 11.35 -8.60 -8.96
CA VAL A 107 10.75 -9.52 -7.98
C VAL A 107 10.01 -10.67 -8.67
N GLY A 108 9.21 -10.36 -9.69
CA GLY A 108 8.48 -11.36 -10.46
C GLY A 108 9.41 -12.41 -11.08
N ARG A 109 10.44 -11.95 -11.80
CA ARG A 109 11.45 -12.82 -12.41
C ARG A 109 12.19 -13.67 -11.38
N HIS A 110 12.57 -13.10 -10.25
CA HIS A 110 13.25 -13.83 -9.20
C HIS A 110 12.37 -14.95 -8.61
N LEU A 111 11.09 -14.66 -8.33
CA LEU A 111 10.15 -15.69 -7.86
C LEU A 111 9.99 -16.83 -8.86
N THR A 112 9.94 -16.53 -10.17
CA THR A 112 9.89 -17.57 -11.20
C THR A 112 11.19 -18.39 -11.28
N GLN A 113 12.36 -17.78 -11.07
CA GLN A 113 13.64 -18.49 -11.06
C GLN A 113 13.80 -19.41 -9.85
N LEU A 114 13.35 -18.94 -8.67
CA LEU A 114 13.35 -19.75 -7.45
C LEU A 114 12.49 -21.00 -7.58
N GLN A 115 11.41 -20.94 -8.36
CA GLN A 115 10.51 -22.06 -8.58
C GLN A 115 11.21 -23.30 -9.14
N ASP A 116 12.20 -23.11 -10.03
CA ASP A 116 12.92 -24.21 -10.68
C ASP A 116 13.98 -24.83 -9.75
N SER A 117 14.37 -24.11 -8.70
CA SER A 117 15.48 -24.47 -7.82
C SER A 117 15.04 -24.91 -6.41
N LEU A 118 13.84 -24.53 -5.98
CA LEU A 118 13.28 -24.88 -4.69
C LEU A 118 12.45 -26.17 -4.75
N SER A 119 12.43 -26.90 -3.64
CA SER A 119 11.47 -28.00 -3.48
C SER A 119 10.03 -27.46 -3.42
N GLN A 120 9.05 -28.30 -3.76
CA GLN A 120 7.64 -27.91 -3.77
C GLN A 120 7.14 -27.40 -2.40
N SER A 121 7.64 -27.96 -1.29
CA SER A 121 7.27 -27.52 0.06
C SER A 121 7.85 -26.14 0.39
N GLN A 122 9.12 -25.89 0.05
CA GLN A 122 9.77 -24.58 0.21
C GLN A 122 9.08 -23.52 -0.64
N MET A 123 8.81 -23.83 -1.91
CA MET A 123 8.09 -22.93 -2.81
C MET A 123 6.69 -22.60 -2.27
N ARG A 124 5.93 -23.60 -1.81
CA ARG A 124 4.62 -23.37 -1.19
C ARG A 124 4.71 -22.45 0.03
N SER A 125 5.70 -22.65 0.90
CA SER A 125 5.91 -21.80 2.09
C SER A 125 6.24 -20.35 1.71
N LEU A 126 7.12 -20.16 0.72
CA LEU A 126 7.44 -18.84 0.16
C LEU A 126 6.18 -18.15 -0.38
N LEU A 127 5.41 -18.84 -1.23
CA LEU A 127 4.21 -18.28 -1.86
C LEU A 127 3.10 -17.97 -0.85
N GLN A 128 2.90 -18.81 0.17
CA GLN A 128 1.97 -18.51 1.27
C GLN A 128 2.40 -17.25 2.05
N SER A 129 3.70 -17.06 2.27
CA SER A 129 4.23 -15.84 2.91
C SER A 129 4.02 -14.60 2.02
N CYS A 130 4.21 -14.74 0.70
CA CYS A 130 3.89 -13.69 -0.28
C CYS A 130 2.39 -13.34 -0.23
N ALA A 131 1.51 -14.33 -0.32
CA ALA A 131 0.06 -14.15 -0.28
C ALA A 131 -0.41 -13.53 1.04
N GLY A 132 0.15 -13.97 2.18
CA GLY A 132 -0.13 -13.39 3.50
C GLY A 132 0.30 -11.93 3.59
N SER A 133 1.45 -11.59 3.02
CA SER A 133 1.94 -10.20 2.92
C SER A 133 0.98 -9.36 2.09
N VAL A 134 0.67 -9.78 0.86
CA VAL A 134 -0.27 -9.08 -0.04
C VAL A 134 -1.64 -8.90 0.62
N ARG A 135 -2.22 -9.95 1.22
CA ARG A 135 -3.50 -9.86 1.94
C ARG A 135 -3.44 -8.93 3.13
N GLY A 136 -2.39 -9.00 3.95
CA GLY A 136 -2.19 -8.11 5.09
C GLY A 136 -2.10 -6.64 4.66
N GLN A 137 -1.65 -6.37 3.44
CA GLN A 137 -1.66 -5.03 2.87
C GLN A 137 -3.05 -4.61 2.41
N VAL A 138 -3.71 -5.46 1.63
CA VAL A 138 -5.08 -5.23 1.17
C VAL A 138 -5.97 -4.97 2.38
N GLN A 139 -5.89 -5.79 3.42
CA GLN A 139 -6.63 -5.59 4.66
C GLN A 139 -6.24 -4.27 5.34
N ARG A 140 -4.96 -3.97 5.60
CA ARG A 140 -4.58 -2.71 6.25
C ARG A 140 -5.00 -1.46 5.46
N ARG A 141 -5.02 -1.55 4.13
CA ARG A 141 -5.34 -0.43 3.23
C ARG A 141 -6.83 -0.26 2.98
N TYR A 142 -7.58 -1.36 2.84
CA TYR A 142 -8.99 -1.33 2.45
C TYR A 142 -9.96 -1.61 3.61
N ARG A 143 -9.48 -2.07 4.78
CA ARG A 143 -10.30 -2.24 6.00
C ARG A 143 -10.92 -0.94 6.52
N TRP A 144 -10.53 0.21 5.97
CA TRP A 144 -11.19 1.50 6.22
C TRP A 144 -12.60 1.61 5.63
N ARG A 145 -13.09 0.61 4.89
CA ARG A 145 -14.38 0.66 4.20
C ARG A 145 -15.19 -0.64 4.31
N GLY A 146 -15.56 -1.05 5.51
CA GLY A 146 -16.50 -2.17 5.65
C GLY A 146 -16.59 -2.80 7.03
N GLY A 147 -17.14 -2.05 7.99
CA GLY A 147 -17.40 -2.54 9.35
C GLY A 147 -18.62 -1.92 10.01
N ALA A 148 -19.55 -1.40 9.21
CA ALA A 148 -20.97 -1.38 9.54
C ALA A 148 -21.65 -1.88 8.27
N SER A 149 -21.74 -3.19 8.13
CA SER A 149 -22.67 -3.81 7.19
C SER A 149 -24.07 -3.29 7.53
N GLU A 150 -24.50 -2.31 6.77
CA GLU A 150 -25.86 -1.78 6.71
C GLU A 150 -26.73 -2.89 6.10
N GLY A 151 -26.99 -3.93 6.89
CA GLY A 151 -27.60 -5.18 6.43
C GLY A 151 -28.03 -6.16 7.52
N THR A 152 -27.84 -5.83 8.81
CA THR A 152 -28.51 -6.58 9.88
C THR A 152 -29.08 -5.60 10.90
N ARG A 153 -30.04 -4.78 10.45
CA ARG A 153 -31.07 -4.26 11.36
C ARG A 153 -31.85 -5.47 11.88
N GLY A 154 -31.65 -5.79 13.15
CA GLY A 154 -32.63 -6.48 13.97
C GLY A 154 -32.66 -8.00 13.87
N ARG A 155 -32.08 -8.65 14.89
CA ARG A 155 -32.93 -9.41 15.81
C ARG A 155 -32.23 -9.48 17.16
N GLY A 156 -32.85 -8.87 18.15
CA GLY A 156 -32.40 -9.02 19.53
C GLY A 156 -32.40 -10.49 19.91
N TYR A 157 -31.29 -10.94 20.49
CA TYR A 157 -31.32 -12.02 21.46
C TYR A 157 -31.08 -11.38 22.84
N MET A 158 -32.16 -10.78 23.35
CA MET A 158 -32.41 -10.79 24.78
C MET A 158 -32.69 -12.25 25.16
N GLY A 159 -31.91 -12.82 26.09
CA GLY A 159 -32.25 -14.09 26.72
C GLY A 159 -31.05 -15.01 26.90
N GLY A 160 -30.40 -14.92 28.06
CA GLY A 160 -29.27 -15.79 28.42
C GLY A 160 -28.80 -15.56 29.85
N ARG A 161 -29.75 -15.59 30.79
CA ARG A 161 -29.57 -15.50 32.23
C ARG A 161 -28.77 -16.72 32.71
N GLY A 162 -27.47 -16.56 32.92
CA GLY A 162 -26.66 -17.51 33.69
C GLY A 162 -26.55 -17.04 35.13
N PRO A 163 -27.06 -17.78 36.12
CA PRO A 163 -26.74 -17.54 37.52
C PRO A 163 -25.46 -18.32 37.82
N ASP A 164 -24.31 -17.66 37.85
CA ASP A 164 -23.25 -18.19 38.69
C ASP A 164 -22.36 -17.08 39.23
N ASP A 165 -22.18 -17.20 40.55
CA ASP A 165 -21.50 -16.29 41.43
C ASP A 165 -20.04 -16.10 41.01
N SER A 166 -19.71 -14.88 40.58
CA SER A 166 -18.34 -14.39 40.68
C SER A 166 -18.38 -12.91 41.05
N ARG A 167 -18.50 -12.70 42.37
CA ARG A 167 -18.14 -11.46 43.06
C ARG A 167 -16.66 -11.18 42.85
N GLY A 168 -16.34 -10.40 41.82
CA GLY A 168 -14.99 -9.97 41.49
C GLY A 168 -14.97 -8.50 41.09
N TRP A 169 -14.99 -7.64 42.11
CA TRP A 169 -14.46 -6.27 42.17
C TRP A 169 -14.39 -5.47 40.86
N GLY A 170 -15.35 -4.55 40.71
CA GLY A 170 -15.36 -3.51 39.70
C GLY A 170 -14.21 -2.51 39.86
N GLY A 171 -13.36 -2.45 38.84
CA GLY A 171 -12.70 -1.20 38.45
C GLY A 171 -13.54 -0.50 37.38
N PRO A 172 -13.61 0.84 37.36
CA PRO A 172 -14.24 1.58 36.26
C PRO A 172 -13.45 1.30 35.00
N GLY A 173 -13.87 0.28 34.26
CA GLY A 173 -13.43 0.02 32.91
C GLY A 173 -13.85 1.23 32.10
N PHE A 174 -12.92 2.15 31.90
CA PHE A 174 -12.96 3.16 30.87
C PHE A 174 -13.14 2.40 29.55
N GLY A 175 -14.40 2.14 29.21
CA GLY A 175 -14.80 1.69 27.91
C GLY A 175 -14.14 2.67 26.97
N ARG A 176 -13.10 2.22 26.29
CA ARG A 176 -12.56 2.89 25.12
C ARG A 176 -13.72 2.88 24.14
N GLN A 177 -14.58 3.89 24.27
CA GLN A 177 -15.49 4.30 23.24
C GLN A 177 -14.57 4.45 22.05
N TYR A 178 -14.62 3.46 21.17
CA TYR A 178 -14.02 3.53 19.85
C TYR A 178 -14.72 4.74 19.23
N ARG A 179 -14.09 5.90 19.41
CA ARG A 179 -14.44 7.15 18.76
C ARG A 179 -14.01 6.93 17.33
N GLY A 180 -14.75 6.08 16.61
CA GLY A 180 -14.78 6.00 15.15
C GLY A 180 -15.44 7.25 14.57
N GLY A 181 -15.15 8.40 15.17
CA GLY A 181 -15.61 9.69 14.74
C GLY A 181 -14.77 10.08 13.55
N SER A 182 -15.35 9.95 12.36
CA SER A 182 -15.41 10.92 11.24
C SER A 182 -14.12 11.64 10.77
N GLU A 183 -12.99 11.59 11.45
CA GLU A 183 -11.71 12.16 11.01
C GLU A 183 -11.13 11.39 9.83
N ALA A 184 -11.41 10.08 9.72
CA ALA A 184 -11.05 9.28 8.55
C ALA A 184 -11.81 9.70 7.27
N GLN A 185 -12.86 10.53 7.38
CA GLN A 185 -13.62 11.07 6.25
C GLN A 185 -13.13 12.44 5.78
N ARG A 186 -12.19 13.07 6.50
CA ARG A 186 -11.49 14.24 5.96
C ARG A 186 -10.49 13.72 4.92
N GLY A 187 -11.01 13.50 3.70
CA GLY A 187 -10.23 13.15 2.54
C GLY A 187 -9.14 14.19 2.24
N PHE A 188 -8.55 14.12 1.06
CA PHE A 188 -7.48 15.02 0.65
C PHE A 188 -7.75 16.51 0.92
N VAL A 189 -8.99 16.97 0.71
CA VAL A 189 -9.48 18.32 1.08
C VAL A 189 -9.19 18.67 2.54
N GLY A 190 -9.50 17.78 3.48
CA GLY A 190 -9.29 18.04 4.90
C GLY A 190 -7.84 17.86 5.35
N LYS A 191 -7.08 16.97 4.69
CA LYS A 191 -5.64 16.80 4.96
C LYS A 191 -4.83 18.02 4.53
N LEU A 192 -5.12 18.58 3.35
CA LEU A 192 -4.48 19.80 2.87
C LEU A 192 -5.12 21.08 3.42
N ARG A 193 -6.20 20.98 4.19
CA ARG A 193 -6.97 22.13 4.70
C ARG A 193 -7.35 23.07 3.54
N LEU A 194 -7.88 22.52 2.46
CA LEU A 194 -8.34 23.32 1.33
C LEU A 194 -9.52 24.20 1.76
N THR A 195 -9.54 25.45 1.29
CA THR A 195 -10.70 26.33 1.46
C THR A 195 -11.87 25.80 0.63
N GLU A 196 -13.09 26.24 0.95
CA GLU A 196 -14.28 25.87 0.16
C GLU A 196 -14.15 26.35 -1.29
N GLU A 197 -13.54 27.52 -1.51
CA GLU A 197 -13.25 28.07 -2.83
C GLU A 197 -12.27 27.19 -3.62
N GLN A 198 -11.14 26.79 -3.01
CA GLN A 198 -10.17 25.89 -3.64
C GLN A 198 -10.81 24.55 -3.99
N ALA A 199 -11.62 23.99 -3.08
CA ALA A 199 -12.31 22.71 -3.27
C ALA A 199 -13.40 22.80 -4.36
N ALA A 200 -14.13 23.92 -4.45
CA ALA A 200 -15.09 24.16 -5.50
C ALA A 200 -14.41 24.35 -6.85
N TRP A 201 -13.33 25.13 -6.89
CA TRP A 201 -12.55 25.40 -8.10
C TRP A 201 -12.00 24.11 -8.69
N ILE A 202 -11.32 23.27 -7.89
CA ILE A 202 -10.75 22.03 -8.42
C ILE A 202 -11.83 21.03 -8.87
N GLY A 203 -12.99 21.03 -8.21
CA GLY A 203 -14.12 20.21 -8.64
C GLY A 203 -14.73 20.66 -9.98
N GLN A 204 -14.53 21.91 -10.39
CA GLN A 204 -14.91 22.39 -11.72
C GLN A 204 -13.83 22.10 -12.77
N GLN A 205 -12.56 22.22 -12.41
CA GLN A 205 -11.44 21.92 -13.31
C GLN A 205 -11.30 20.43 -13.60
N ASP A 206 -11.65 19.59 -12.62
CA ASP A 206 -11.50 18.15 -12.72
C ASP A 206 -12.71 17.39 -12.11
N PRO A 207 -13.88 17.46 -12.76
CA PRO A 207 -15.15 16.95 -12.22
C PRO A 207 -15.18 15.42 -12.12
N ASP A 208 -14.43 14.72 -12.97
CA ASP A 208 -14.44 13.26 -13.06
C ASP A 208 -13.43 12.59 -12.11
N PHE A 209 -12.61 13.35 -11.40
CA PHE A 209 -11.52 12.83 -10.59
C PHE A 209 -11.93 11.76 -9.58
N ASP A 210 -12.93 12.07 -8.76
CA ASP A 210 -13.40 11.17 -7.72
C ASP A 210 -13.91 9.85 -8.33
N GLY A 211 -14.62 9.93 -9.46
CA GLY A 211 -15.12 8.76 -10.18
C GLY A 211 -14.01 7.92 -10.78
N GLN A 212 -13.07 8.55 -11.49
CA GLN A 212 -11.94 7.87 -12.11
C GLN A 212 -11.01 7.22 -11.06
N VAL A 213 -10.71 7.91 -9.96
CA VAL A 213 -9.91 7.34 -8.86
C VAL A 213 -10.63 6.19 -8.16
N ALA A 214 -11.95 6.29 -7.96
CA ALA A 214 -12.72 5.19 -7.40
C ALA A 214 -12.65 3.93 -8.28
N THR A 215 -12.83 4.11 -9.60
CA THR A 215 -12.71 3.02 -10.59
C THR A 215 -11.31 2.41 -10.61
N LEU A 216 -10.27 3.25 -10.68
CA LEU A 216 -8.87 2.80 -10.68
C LEU A 216 -8.49 2.07 -9.39
N ARG A 217 -8.98 2.51 -8.24
CA ARG A 217 -8.82 1.80 -6.96
C ARG A 217 -9.56 0.47 -6.93
N GLY A 218 -10.77 0.42 -7.48
CA GLY A 218 -11.53 -0.82 -7.63
C GLY A 218 -10.74 -1.84 -8.45
N ARG A 219 -10.21 -1.42 -9.60
CA ARG A 219 -9.32 -2.24 -10.44
C ARG A 219 -8.07 -2.70 -9.68
N LEU A 220 -7.36 -1.78 -9.01
CA LEU A 220 -6.16 -2.14 -8.24
C LEU A 220 -6.48 -3.14 -7.12
N SER A 221 -7.60 -2.97 -6.43
CA SER A 221 -8.06 -3.91 -5.39
C SER A 221 -8.36 -5.29 -5.98
N GLN A 222 -8.99 -5.34 -7.15
CA GLN A 222 -9.29 -6.60 -7.85
C GLN A 222 -7.99 -7.32 -8.24
N VAL A 223 -7.07 -6.62 -8.91
CA VAL A 223 -5.77 -7.19 -9.31
C VAL A 223 -4.96 -7.69 -8.11
N HIS A 224 -4.99 -6.97 -6.98
CA HIS A 224 -4.37 -7.45 -5.74
C HIS A 224 -5.02 -8.73 -5.20
N ALA A 225 -6.34 -8.84 -5.25
CA ALA A 225 -7.06 -10.04 -4.81
C ALA A 225 -6.76 -11.23 -5.72
N ASP A 226 -6.74 -11.02 -7.03
CA ASP A 226 -6.41 -12.05 -8.02
C ASP A 226 -4.96 -12.53 -7.85
N LEU A 227 -4.00 -11.61 -7.71
CA LEU A 227 -2.60 -11.95 -7.44
C LEU A 227 -2.45 -12.74 -6.14
N ALA A 228 -3.15 -12.34 -5.07
CA ALA A 228 -3.10 -13.05 -3.80
C ALA A 228 -3.69 -14.48 -3.93
N ALA A 229 -4.80 -14.65 -4.64
CA ALA A 229 -5.40 -15.95 -4.90
C ALA A 229 -4.47 -16.86 -5.72
N ASN A 230 -3.78 -16.32 -6.73
CA ASN A 230 -2.84 -17.09 -7.54
C ASN A 230 -1.60 -17.50 -6.75
N LEU A 231 -1.11 -16.64 -5.84
CA LEU A 231 -0.01 -16.99 -4.92
C LEU A 231 -0.41 -18.06 -3.90
N GLU A 232 -1.70 -18.33 -3.67
CA GLU A 232 -2.13 -19.44 -2.80
C GLU A 232 -2.06 -20.80 -3.51
N THR A 233 -1.97 -20.82 -4.84
CA THR A 233 -1.75 -22.05 -5.59
C THR A 233 -0.32 -22.56 -5.36
N SER A 234 -0.15 -23.89 -5.25
CA SER A 234 1.16 -24.48 -4.90
C SER A 234 2.23 -24.37 -6.00
N ARG A 235 1.90 -23.81 -7.16
CA ARG A 235 2.77 -23.71 -8.33
C ARG A 235 2.40 -22.47 -9.12
N ILE A 236 3.39 -21.65 -9.42
CA ILE A 236 3.24 -20.52 -10.34
C ILE A 236 3.34 -21.03 -11.78
N ASP A 237 2.48 -20.55 -12.65
CA ASP A 237 2.78 -20.52 -14.09
C ASP A 237 3.53 -19.21 -14.35
N GLY A 238 4.81 -19.32 -14.73
CA GLY A 238 5.72 -18.17 -14.80
C GLY A 238 5.23 -17.07 -15.75
N GLU A 239 4.71 -17.44 -16.92
CA GLU A 239 4.22 -16.47 -17.91
C GLU A 239 2.92 -15.81 -17.44
N ALA A 240 1.98 -16.61 -16.92
CA ALA A 240 0.73 -16.10 -16.38
C ALA A 240 0.97 -15.16 -15.17
N PHE A 241 1.92 -15.50 -14.31
CA PHE A 241 2.27 -14.68 -13.14
C PHE A 241 2.95 -13.36 -13.53
N LEU A 242 3.87 -13.39 -14.49
CA LEU A 242 4.48 -12.16 -15.00
C LEU A 242 3.44 -11.25 -15.67
N THR A 243 2.48 -11.82 -16.39
CA THR A 243 1.35 -11.07 -16.98
C THR A 243 0.51 -10.39 -15.90
N GLN A 244 0.16 -11.10 -14.83
CA GLN A 244 -0.58 -10.51 -13.69
C GLN A 244 0.21 -9.43 -12.96
N LEU A 245 1.53 -9.55 -12.88
CA LEU A 245 2.38 -8.50 -12.36
C LEU A 245 2.37 -7.26 -13.26
N GLU A 246 2.36 -7.41 -14.58
CA GLU A 246 2.18 -6.27 -15.49
C GLU A 246 0.81 -5.61 -15.32
N ASP A 247 -0.27 -6.38 -15.14
CA ASP A 247 -1.60 -5.84 -14.84
C ASP A 247 -1.60 -5.02 -13.54
N LEU A 248 -0.88 -5.50 -12.52
CA LEU A 248 -0.70 -4.78 -11.26
C LEU A 248 0.09 -3.48 -11.47
N ILE A 249 1.19 -3.54 -12.20
CA ILE A 249 2.02 -2.38 -12.55
C ILE A 249 1.17 -1.34 -13.29
N GLN A 250 0.39 -1.74 -14.29
CA GLN A 250 -0.47 -0.84 -15.05
C GLN A 250 -1.56 -0.21 -14.18
N ALA A 251 -2.26 -1.01 -13.35
CA ALA A 251 -3.30 -0.51 -12.46
C ALA A 251 -2.74 0.52 -11.45
N TYR A 252 -1.54 0.26 -10.93
CA TYR A 252 -0.83 1.19 -10.06
C TYR A 252 -0.44 2.47 -10.82
N SER A 253 0.25 2.34 -11.95
CA SER A 253 0.72 3.44 -12.80
C SER A 253 -0.43 4.39 -13.17
N ALA A 254 -1.56 3.83 -13.61
CA ALA A 254 -2.73 4.62 -13.99
C ALA A 254 -3.29 5.43 -12.81
N LEU A 255 -3.35 4.82 -11.62
CA LEU A 255 -3.84 5.48 -10.42
C LEU A 255 -2.87 6.58 -9.94
N GLU A 256 -1.57 6.33 -9.97
CA GLU A 256 -0.53 7.30 -9.60
C GLU A 256 -0.53 8.53 -10.50
N LEU A 257 -0.48 8.31 -11.81
CA LEU A 257 -0.47 9.39 -12.78
C LEU A 257 -1.76 10.20 -12.70
N ARG A 258 -2.90 9.53 -12.50
CA ARG A 258 -4.17 10.23 -12.38
C ARG A 258 -4.24 11.16 -11.16
N VAL A 259 -3.72 10.71 -10.02
CA VAL A 259 -3.62 11.54 -8.81
C VAL A 259 -2.63 12.68 -9.04
N THR A 260 -1.49 12.42 -9.66
CA THR A 260 -0.47 13.45 -9.95
C THR A 260 -1.03 14.53 -10.88
N GLN A 261 -1.74 14.16 -11.93
CA GLN A 261 -2.43 15.10 -12.83
C GLN A 261 -3.37 16.03 -12.07
N HIS A 262 -4.17 15.50 -11.15
CA HIS A 262 -5.04 16.31 -10.31
C HIS A 262 -4.26 17.25 -9.39
N LEU A 263 -3.15 16.77 -8.81
CA LEU A 263 -2.28 17.60 -7.98
C LEU A 263 -1.67 18.75 -8.77
N VAL A 264 -1.23 18.50 -10.01
CA VAL A 264 -0.68 19.52 -10.90
C VAL A 264 -1.70 20.62 -11.19
N LEU A 265 -2.97 20.27 -11.41
CA LEU A 265 -4.05 21.24 -11.60
C LEU A 265 -4.33 22.05 -10.33
N LEU A 266 -4.35 21.42 -9.16
CA LEU A 266 -4.63 22.08 -7.88
C LEU A 266 -3.50 23.00 -7.42
N ARG A 267 -2.25 22.61 -7.70
CA ARG A 267 -1.04 23.20 -7.13
C ARG A 267 -0.91 24.73 -7.25
N PRO A 268 -1.24 25.38 -8.38
CA PRO A 268 -1.19 26.84 -8.48
C PRO A 268 -2.12 27.57 -7.51
N GLN A 269 -3.20 26.92 -7.07
CA GLN A 269 -4.15 27.48 -6.10
C GLN A 269 -3.71 27.26 -4.64
N LEU A 270 -2.67 26.46 -4.40
CA LEU A 270 -2.21 26.13 -3.05
C LEU A 270 -1.27 27.19 -2.49
N SER A 271 -1.51 27.56 -1.23
CA SER A 271 -0.57 28.38 -0.47
C SER A 271 0.77 27.65 -0.28
N GLN A 272 1.84 28.38 0.06
CA GLN A 272 3.13 27.75 0.32
C GLN A 272 3.05 26.74 1.48
N GLU A 273 2.27 27.05 2.53
CA GLU A 273 2.04 26.13 3.65
C GLU A 273 1.34 24.84 3.20
N GLN A 274 0.31 24.95 2.35
CA GLN A 274 -0.39 23.79 1.79
C GLN A 274 0.53 22.96 0.88
N ARG A 275 1.42 23.60 0.11
CA ARG A 275 2.43 22.90 -0.71
C ARG A 275 3.48 22.18 0.13
N ASN A 276 3.93 22.79 1.22
CA ASN A 276 4.83 22.14 2.18
C ASN A 276 4.15 20.95 2.88
N LEU A 277 2.86 21.08 3.22
CA LEU A 277 2.06 19.99 3.78
C LEU A 277 1.83 18.87 2.76
N LEU A 278 1.58 19.20 1.50
CA LEU A 278 1.50 18.23 0.41
C LEU A 278 2.81 17.45 0.27
N SER A 279 3.94 18.15 0.29
CA SER A 279 5.28 17.55 0.24
C SER A 279 5.53 16.65 1.46
N SER A 280 5.18 17.09 2.67
CA SER A 280 5.35 16.26 3.86
C SER A 280 4.48 15.02 3.84
N LEU A 281 3.26 15.08 3.29
CA LEU A 281 2.41 13.90 3.09
C LEU A 281 3.00 12.93 2.06
N CYS A 282 3.74 13.42 1.07
CA CYS A 282 4.47 12.59 0.11
C CYS A 282 5.76 11.99 0.72
N GLY A 283 6.47 12.73 1.56
CA GLY A 283 7.78 12.35 2.12
C GLY A 283 7.75 11.59 3.45
N ALA A 284 6.84 11.91 4.37
CA ALA A 284 6.76 11.32 5.72
C ALA A 284 6.42 9.82 5.71
N SER A 285 5.95 9.33 4.56
CA SER A 285 5.44 7.99 4.41
C SER A 285 6.55 6.98 4.04
N GLY A 286 7.82 7.42 3.97
CA GLY A 286 9.03 6.58 3.84
C GLY A 286 9.75 6.22 5.15
N GLY A 287 9.21 6.64 6.31
CA GLY A 287 9.80 6.40 7.64
C GLY A 287 9.34 5.12 8.35
N LEU A 288 9.03 4.05 7.61
CA LEU A 288 8.67 2.73 8.14
C LEU A 288 9.75 1.70 7.86
#